data_AF-A0A0G1ESZ4-F1
#
_entry.id   AF-A0A0G1ESZ4-F1
#
_cell.length_a   1.000
_cell.length_b   1.000
_cell.length_c   1.000
_cell.angle_alpha   90.00
_cell.angle_beta   90.00
_cell.angle_gamma   90.00
#
_symmetry.space_group_name_H-M   'P 1'
#
loop_
_entity.id
_entity.type
_entity.pdbx_description
1 polymer ?
#
loop_
_entity_poly.entity_id
_entity_poly.type
_entity_poly.pdbx_seq_one_letter_code
_entity_poly.pdbx_strand_id
1 'polypeptide(L)'
;MIGEFVKGKVYVFIDAANIFYSQRTLKWRISYERLKQYLEGECDVQKIFIYTATDAGRPNQNKFIQMLEKNGFTVRTKPVKQIRISNGVYQWKGDFDVELTMDMLDHINNYDSAILLSGDSDFAPIINRVKSHSKRVIVMSVKGHVSKELLDRAKYMNLKKLRNEIELK
;
A
#
# COMPACT_ATOMS: atom_id res chain seq x y z
N MET A 1 -9.20 -13.04 11.82
CA MET A 1 -8.71 -13.12 10.42
C MET A 1 -9.01 -11.78 9.71
N ILE A 2 -8.35 -11.43 8.59
CA ILE A 2 -8.64 -10.11 7.96
C ILE A 2 -10.04 -10.10 7.34
N GLY A 3 -10.52 -11.28 6.90
CA GLY A 3 -11.87 -11.53 6.40
C GLY A 3 -13.00 -11.02 7.30
N GLU A 4 -12.82 -11.07 8.62
CA GLU A 4 -13.83 -10.61 9.59
C GLU A 4 -14.08 -9.09 9.54
N PHE A 5 -13.09 -8.33 9.05
CA PHE A 5 -13.14 -6.87 9.05
C PHE A 5 -13.51 -6.28 7.69
N VAL A 6 -13.43 -7.05 6.61
CA VAL A 6 -13.88 -6.64 5.28
C VAL A 6 -15.34 -7.01 5.05
N LYS A 7 -15.90 -6.50 3.97
CA LYS A 7 -17.21 -6.85 3.40
C LYS A 7 -17.12 -6.81 1.88
N GLY A 8 -17.86 -7.69 1.21
CA GLY A 8 -18.04 -7.69 -0.24
C GLY A 8 -16.73 -7.63 -1.02
N LYS A 9 -16.76 -6.93 -2.16
CA LYS A 9 -15.61 -6.79 -3.05
C LYS A 9 -14.51 -5.97 -2.40
N VAL A 10 -13.28 -6.45 -2.44
CA VAL A 10 -12.12 -5.82 -1.81
C VAL A 10 -11.14 -5.29 -2.84
N TYR A 11 -10.76 -4.02 -2.70
CA TYR A 11 -9.65 -3.41 -3.43
C TYR A 11 -8.49 -3.15 -2.47
N VAL A 12 -7.27 -3.41 -2.93
CA VAL A 12 -6.06 -3.27 -2.13
C VAL A 12 -5.17 -2.18 -2.74
N PHE A 13 -4.67 -1.28 -1.91
CA PHE A 13 -3.85 -0.13 -2.33
C PHE A 13 -2.53 -0.17 -1.55
N ILE A 14 -1.42 -0.41 -2.26
CA ILE A 14 -0.11 -0.64 -1.64
C ILE A 14 0.85 0.50 -1.94
N ASP A 15 1.18 1.26 -0.90
CA ASP A 15 2.26 2.23 -0.93
C ASP A 15 3.60 1.51 -0.74
N ALA A 16 4.30 1.24 -1.85
CA ALA A 16 5.54 0.47 -1.80
C ALA A 16 6.66 1.21 -1.05
N ALA A 17 6.64 2.55 -1.01
CA ALA A 17 7.62 3.34 -0.29
C ALA A 17 7.42 3.14 1.23
N ASN A 18 6.19 3.28 1.72
CA ASN A 18 5.88 3.07 3.14
C ASN A 18 6.15 1.62 3.58
N ILE A 19 5.81 0.64 2.74
CA ILE A 19 6.13 -0.78 2.98
C ILE A 19 7.64 -1.04 2.98
N PHE A 20 8.41 -0.37 2.12
CA PHE A 20 9.87 -0.47 2.13
C PHE A 20 10.49 0.04 3.45
N TYR A 21 10.04 1.18 3.97
CA TYR A 21 10.49 1.68 5.27
C TYR A 21 10.08 0.75 6.42
N SER A 22 8.85 0.23 6.38
CA SER A 22 8.35 -0.75 7.33
C SER A 22 9.20 -2.03 7.39
N GLN A 23 9.63 -2.56 6.23
CA GLN A 23 10.47 -3.76 6.15
C GLN A 23 11.85 -3.61 6.82
N ARG A 24 12.42 -2.39 6.82
CA ARG A 24 13.68 -2.12 7.54
C ARG A 24 13.54 -2.38 9.04
N THR A 25 12.37 -2.10 9.60
CA THR A 25 12.06 -2.36 11.03
C THR A 25 11.70 -3.82 11.28
N LEU A 26 11.03 -4.47 10.33
CA LEU A 26 10.71 -5.89 10.41
C LEU A 26 11.95 -6.78 10.38
N LYS A 27 13.04 -6.35 9.71
CA LYS A 27 14.26 -7.13 9.46
C LYS A 27 14.03 -8.37 8.58
N TRP A 28 12.92 -8.41 7.86
CA TRP A 28 12.59 -9.40 6.84
C TRP A 28 11.83 -8.71 5.70
N ARG A 29 11.82 -9.35 4.53
CA ARG A 29 11.19 -8.80 3.33
C ARG A 29 9.83 -9.45 3.10
N ILE A 30 8.87 -8.67 2.64
CA ILE A 30 7.54 -9.15 2.26
C ILE A 30 7.60 -9.69 0.84
N SER A 31 7.11 -10.91 0.65
CA SER A 31 6.79 -11.44 -0.67
C SER A 31 5.42 -10.92 -1.10
N TYR A 32 5.38 -10.10 -2.14
CA TYR A 32 4.12 -9.57 -2.68
C TYR A 32 3.22 -10.68 -3.23
N GLU A 33 3.81 -11.74 -3.80
CA GLU A 33 3.06 -12.92 -4.25
C GLU A 33 2.37 -13.61 -3.07
N ARG A 34 3.10 -13.87 -1.98
CA ARG A 34 2.52 -14.50 -0.79
C ARG A 34 1.53 -13.58 -0.08
N LEU A 35 1.77 -12.27 -0.06
CA LEU A 35 0.81 -11.29 0.44
C LEU A 35 -0.49 -11.34 -0.36
N LYS A 36 -0.41 -11.39 -1.70
CA LYS A 36 -1.57 -11.54 -2.57
C LYS A 36 -2.33 -12.83 -2.24
N GLN A 37 -1.64 -13.96 -2.19
CA GLN A 37 -2.23 -15.26 -1.85
C GLN A 37 -2.94 -15.24 -0.49
N TYR A 38 -2.31 -14.64 0.53
CA TYR A 38 -2.92 -14.45 1.85
C TYR A 38 -4.21 -13.63 1.77
N LEU A 39 -4.18 -12.49 1.08
CA LEU A 39 -5.36 -11.62 0.96
C LEU A 39 -6.49 -12.28 0.16
N GLU A 40 -6.18 -12.96 -0.95
CA GLU A 40 -7.16 -13.69 -1.76
C GLU A 40 -7.76 -14.90 -1.05
N GLY A 41 -6.99 -15.55 -0.16
CA GLY A 41 -7.50 -16.64 0.67
C GLY A 41 -8.47 -16.17 1.76
N GLU A 42 -8.40 -14.91 2.17
CA GLU A 42 -9.15 -14.35 3.29
C GLU A 42 -10.30 -13.42 2.86
N CYS A 43 -10.25 -12.89 1.64
CA CYS A 43 -11.10 -11.81 1.15
C CYS A 43 -11.47 -12.00 -0.33
N ASP A 44 -12.61 -11.46 -0.75
CA ASP A 44 -12.99 -11.36 -2.17
C ASP A 44 -12.20 -10.22 -2.86
N VAL A 45 -10.91 -10.44 -3.09
CA VAL A 45 -10.01 -9.44 -3.69
C VAL A 45 -10.24 -9.35 -5.19
N GLN A 46 -10.60 -8.16 -5.65
CA GLN A 46 -10.93 -7.89 -7.05
C GLN A 46 -9.82 -7.15 -7.80
N LYS A 47 -9.10 -6.25 -7.10
CA LYS A 47 -7.93 -5.54 -7.65
C LYS A 47 -6.90 -5.26 -6.56
N ILE A 48 -5.62 -5.33 -6.94
CA ILE A 48 -4.50 -4.93 -6.09
C ILE A 48 -3.67 -3.90 -6.86
N PHE A 49 -3.64 -2.67 -6.36
CA PHE A 49 -2.81 -1.58 -6.85
C PHE A 49 -1.52 -1.53 -6.05
N ILE A 50 -0.40 -1.29 -6.74
CA ILE A 50 0.89 -1.03 -6.10
C ILE A 50 1.55 0.19 -6.72
N TYR A 51 1.95 1.12 -5.86
CA TYR A 51 2.47 2.43 -6.22
C TYR A 51 3.96 2.46 -5.91
N THR A 52 4.81 2.60 -6.93
CA THR A 52 6.26 2.51 -6.77
C THR A 52 7.01 3.46 -7.68
N ALA A 53 7.96 4.21 -7.13
CA ALA A 53 8.72 5.20 -7.88
C ALA A 53 9.87 4.53 -8.64
N THR A 54 10.13 4.95 -9.88
CA THR A 54 11.20 4.41 -10.74
C THR A 54 12.46 5.27 -10.74
N ASP A 55 13.63 4.62 -10.76
CA ASP A 55 14.94 5.25 -10.79
C ASP A 55 15.74 4.66 -11.95
N ALA A 56 16.08 5.48 -12.94
CA ALA A 56 16.81 5.07 -14.13
C ALA A 56 18.19 4.48 -13.82
N GLY A 57 18.77 4.80 -12.64
CA GLY A 57 20.01 4.21 -12.16
C GLY A 57 19.89 2.79 -11.58
N ARG A 58 18.68 2.22 -11.49
CA ARG A 58 18.43 0.91 -10.84
C ARG A 58 17.99 -0.16 -11.85
N PRO A 59 18.93 -0.95 -12.42
CA PRO A 59 18.61 -1.89 -13.49
C PRO A 59 17.66 -3.02 -13.09
N ASN A 60 17.60 -3.39 -11.81
CA ASN A 60 16.74 -4.48 -11.33
C ASN A 60 15.28 -4.08 -11.11
N GLN A 61 14.93 -2.80 -11.24
CA GLN A 61 13.58 -2.33 -10.96
C GLN A 61 12.58 -2.75 -12.04
N ASN A 62 12.98 -2.76 -13.30
CA ASN A 62 12.11 -3.19 -14.40
C ASN A 62 11.70 -4.66 -14.24
N LYS A 63 12.63 -5.53 -13.82
CA LYS A 63 12.33 -6.94 -13.53
C LYS A 63 11.31 -7.09 -12.40
N PHE A 64 11.44 -6.27 -11.34
CA PHE A 64 10.50 -6.26 -10.24
C PHE A 64 9.10 -5.79 -10.66
N ILE A 65 9.01 -4.73 -11.47
CA ILE A 65 7.73 -4.25 -12.02
C ILE A 65 7.07 -5.31 -12.89
N GLN A 66 7.81 -5.90 -13.84
CA GLN A 66 7.31 -6.97 -14.69
C GLN A 66 6.84 -8.18 -13.89
N MET A 67 7.55 -8.52 -12.80
CA MET A 67 7.13 -9.58 -11.89
C MET A 67 5.81 -9.25 -11.20
N LEU A 68 5.60 -8.01 -10.74
CA LEU A 68 4.33 -7.58 -10.16
C LEU A 68 3.19 -7.64 -11.18
N GLU A 69 3.39 -7.10 -12.38
CA GLU A 69 2.38 -7.11 -13.44
C GLU A 69 2.01 -8.54 -13.85
N LYS A 70 3.00 -9.43 -14.02
CA LYS A 70 2.78 -10.85 -14.31
C LYS A 70 1.99 -11.56 -13.21
N ASN A 71 2.14 -11.12 -11.96
CA ASN A 71 1.36 -11.61 -10.82
C ASN A 71 -0.01 -10.92 -10.67
N GLY A 72 -0.46 -10.13 -11.65
CA GLY A 72 -1.78 -9.53 -11.69
C GLY A 72 -1.95 -8.26 -10.85
N PHE A 73 -0.85 -7.64 -10.43
CA PHE A 73 -0.91 -6.33 -9.78
C PHE A 73 -1.16 -5.24 -10.83
N THR A 74 -1.98 -4.25 -10.47
CA THR A 74 -2.06 -2.99 -11.22
C THR A 74 -0.94 -2.07 -10.73
N VAL A 75 0.15 -2.01 -11.49
CA VAL A 75 1.34 -1.24 -11.09
C VAL A 75 1.22 0.21 -11.56
N ARG A 76 1.42 1.15 -10.63
CA ARG A 76 1.53 2.58 -10.90
C ARG A 76 2.97 3.02 -10.66
N THR A 77 3.58 3.64 -11.67
CA THR A 77 4.97 4.09 -11.60
C THR A 77 5.12 5.56 -11.95
N LYS A 78 6.12 6.21 -11.34
CA LYS A 78 6.51 7.60 -11.58
C LYS A 78 8.01 7.72 -11.37
N PRO A 79 8.74 8.42 -12.25
CA PRO A 79 10.17 8.62 -12.05
C PRO A 79 10.40 9.43 -10.77
N VAL A 80 11.35 9.00 -9.92
CA VAL A 80 11.73 9.78 -8.75
C VAL A 80 12.32 11.10 -9.25
N LYS A 81 11.80 12.23 -8.73
CA LYS A 81 12.32 13.55 -9.07
C LYS A 81 13.29 14.00 -8.00
N GLN A 82 14.51 14.33 -8.41
CA GLN A 82 15.47 14.99 -7.54
C GLN A 82 15.22 16.50 -7.61
N ILE A 83 14.73 17.07 -6.52
CA ILE A 83 14.49 18.51 -6.42
C ILE A 83 15.62 19.12 -5.60
N ARG A 84 16.31 20.10 -6.18
CA ARG A 84 17.31 20.89 -5.46
C ARG A 84 16.58 21.84 -4.52
N ILE A 85 16.80 21.69 -3.22
CA ILE A 85 16.40 22.65 -2.20
C ILE A 85 17.51 23.69 -2.04
N SER A 86 17.19 24.83 -1.42
CA SER A 86 18.15 25.83 -0.97
C SER A 86 19.34 25.17 -0.23
N ASN A 87 20.52 25.74 -0.38
CA ASN A 87 21.79 25.27 0.19
C ASN A 87 22.36 23.96 -0.41
N GLY A 88 21.97 23.59 -1.63
CA GLY A 88 22.59 22.46 -2.35
C GLY A 88 22.17 21.07 -1.85
N VAL A 89 21.19 21.02 -0.95
CA VAL A 89 20.54 19.78 -0.50
C VAL A 89 19.56 19.33 -1.57
N TYR A 90 19.53 18.02 -1.87
CA TYR A 90 18.57 17.45 -2.80
C TYR A 90 17.51 16.64 -2.05
N GLN A 91 16.25 16.89 -2.33
CA GLN A 91 15.13 16.07 -1.86
C GLN A 91 14.61 15.23 -3.02
N TRP A 92 14.48 13.94 -2.75
CA TRP A 92 13.86 13.01 -3.67
C TRP A 92 12.34 13.05 -3.43
N LYS A 93 11.57 13.48 -4.43
CA LYS A 93 10.10 13.40 -4.42
C LYS A 93 9.66 12.19 -5.23
N GLY A 94 8.83 11.35 -4.62
CA GLY A 94 8.45 10.05 -5.14
C GLY A 94 7.29 9.37 -4.41
N ASP A 95 6.57 10.08 -3.53
CA ASP A 95 5.33 9.61 -2.89
C ASP A 95 4.24 9.28 -3.93
N PHE A 96 3.14 8.65 -3.57
CA PHE A 96 2.03 8.43 -4.52
C PHE A 96 0.70 8.83 -3.90
N ASP A 97 0.73 9.73 -2.94
CA ASP A 97 -0.41 9.97 -2.07
C ASP A 97 -1.60 10.50 -2.87
N VAL A 98 -1.32 11.35 -3.87
CA VAL A 98 -2.33 11.89 -4.80
C VAL A 98 -2.87 10.80 -5.71
N GLU A 99 -2.01 10.08 -6.43
CA GLU A 99 -2.42 9.05 -7.40
C GLU A 99 -3.18 7.91 -6.72
N LEU A 100 -2.71 7.46 -5.55
CA LEU A 100 -3.37 6.46 -4.73
C LEU A 100 -4.74 6.96 -4.27
N THR A 101 -4.81 8.20 -3.75
CA THR A 101 -6.08 8.81 -3.32
C THR A 101 -7.08 8.89 -4.48
N MET A 102 -6.62 9.28 -5.67
CA MET A 102 -7.48 9.35 -6.86
C MET A 102 -7.98 7.96 -7.28
N ASP A 103 -7.10 6.96 -7.39
CA ASP A 103 -7.51 5.58 -7.74
C ASP A 103 -8.51 5.02 -6.70
N MET A 104 -8.38 5.34 -5.40
CA MET A 104 -9.35 4.94 -4.37
C MET A 104 -10.73 5.57 -4.60
N LEU A 105 -10.78 6.83 -5.03
CA LEU A 105 -12.04 7.55 -5.29
C LEU A 105 -12.67 7.14 -6.63
N ASP A 106 -11.86 7.01 -7.69
CA ASP A 106 -12.33 6.64 -9.02
C ASP A 106 -13.00 5.25 -9.02
N HIS A 107 -12.52 4.36 -8.15
CA HIS A 107 -13.07 3.02 -7.99
C HIS A 107 -14.06 2.89 -6.83
N ILE A 108 -14.47 3.97 -6.16
CA ILE A 108 -15.26 3.91 -4.93
C ILE A 108 -16.57 3.12 -5.07
N ASN A 109 -17.16 3.10 -6.28
CA ASN A 109 -18.38 2.34 -6.58
C ASN A 109 -18.13 0.87 -6.94
N ASN A 110 -16.87 0.47 -7.12
CA ASN A 110 -16.47 -0.85 -7.61
C ASN A 110 -16.01 -1.81 -6.50
N TYR A 111 -15.87 -1.31 -5.26
CA TYR A 111 -15.51 -2.10 -4.09
C TYR A 111 -16.39 -1.74 -2.89
N ASP A 112 -16.47 -2.65 -1.92
CA ASP A 112 -17.17 -2.46 -0.65
C ASP A 112 -16.20 -2.24 0.51
N SER A 113 -14.98 -2.75 0.37
CA SER A 113 -13.87 -2.54 1.31
C SER A 113 -12.58 -2.16 0.62
N ALA A 114 -11.83 -1.26 1.24
CA ALA A 114 -10.47 -0.92 0.85
C ALA A 114 -9.48 -1.43 1.91
N ILE A 115 -8.39 -2.04 1.46
CA ILE A 115 -7.23 -2.34 2.29
C ILE A 115 -6.11 -1.39 1.87
N LEU A 116 -5.71 -0.49 2.76
CA LEU A 116 -4.61 0.44 2.57
C LEU A 116 -3.34 -0.08 3.26
N LEU A 117 -2.32 -0.41 2.47
CA LEU A 117 -0.99 -0.78 2.95
C LEU A 117 -0.11 0.47 3.01
N SER A 118 -0.36 1.30 4.00
CA SER A 118 0.46 2.46 4.37
C SER A 118 0.17 2.84 5.82
N GLY A 119 1.08 3.62 6.41
CA GLY A 119 0.89 4.19 7.74
C GLY A 119 0.91 5.72 7.77
N ASP A 120 0.90 6.37 6.61
CA ASP A 120 1.02 7.81 6.50
C ASP A 120 -0.26 8.55 6.95
N SER A 121 -0.12 9.57 7.80
CA SER A 121 -1.24 10.42 8.23
C SER A 121 -1.91 11.16 7.07
N ASP A 122 -1.22 11.37 5.96
CA ASP A 122 -1.76 12.09 4.80
C ASP A 122 -2.91 11.34 4.12
N PHE A 123 -3.07 10.03 4.39
CA PHE A 123 -4.23 9.26 3.95
C PHE A 123 -5.47 9.41 4.85
N ALA A 124 -5.38 10.08 6.01
CA ALA A 124 -6.52 10.25 6.91
C ALA A 124 -7.76 10.90 6.24
N PRO A 125 -7.62 11.94 5.39
CA PRO A 125 -8.75 12.52 4.66
C PRO A 125 -9.43 11.54 3.70
N ILE A 126 -8.66 10.75 2.93
CA ILE A 126 -9.23 9.79 1.99
C ILE A 126 -9.95 8.65 2.72
N ILE A 127 -9.43 8.18 3.86
CA ILE A 127 -10.15 7.19 4.70
C ILE A 127 -11.53 7.72 5.10
N ASN A 128 -11.61 8.96 5.58
CA ASN A 128 -12.87 9.59 5.96
C ASN A 128 -13.84 9.67 4.76
N ARG A 129 -13.34 10.07 3.59
CA ARG A 129 -14.14 10.15 2.37
C ARG A 129 -14.64 8.78 1.90
N VAL A 130 -13.82 7.74 1.94
CA VAL A 130 -14.23 6.38 1.57
C VAL A 130 -15.29 5.85 2.55
N LYS A 131 -15.10 6.06 3.86
CA LYS A 131 -16.08 5.67 4.87
C LYS A 131 -17.41 6.42 4.74
N SER A 132 -17.41 7.68 4.31
CA SER A 132 -18.65 8.45 4.09
C SER A 132 -19.50 7.86 2.95
N HIS A 133 -18.93 7.01 2.09
CA HIS A 133 -19.64 6.25 1.06
C HIS A 133 -20.03 4.84 1.54
N SER A 134 -20.16 4.68 2.86
CA SER A 134 -20.51 3.41 3.52
C SER A 134 -19.54 2.26 3.21
N LYS A 135 -18.28 2.55 2.88
CA LYS A 135 -17.24 1.54 2.63
C LYS A 135 -16.48 1.20 3.91
N ARG A 136 -15.92 0.00 3.99
CA ARG A 136 -14.98 -0.36 5.07
C ARG A 136 -13.55 -0.03 4.65
N VAL A 137 -12.73 0.38 5.61
CA VAL A 137 -11.30 0.63 5.38
C VAL A 137 -10.50 -0.10 6.43
N ILE A 138 -9.52 -0.89 5.97
CA ILE A 138 -8.55 -1.58 6.79
C ILE A 138 -7.19 -0.95 6.48
N VAL A 139 -6.43 -0.61 7.52
CA VAL A 139 -5.07 -0.11 7.41
C VAL A 139 -4.11 -1.21 7.83
N MET A 140 -3.17 -1.54 6.95
CA MET A 140 -2.12 -2.53 7.19
C MET A 140 -0.76 -1.83 7.19
N SER A 141 -0.05 -1.90 8.32
CA SER A 141 1.30 -1.36 8.45
C SER A 141 2.06 -2.07 9.57
N VAL A 142 3.25 -1.59 9.94
CA VAL A 142 4.05 -2.09 11.07
C VAL A 142 3.85 -1.18 12.28
N LYS A 143 3.83 -1.75 13.49
CA LYS A 143 3.76 -0.96 14.73
C LYS A 143 4.95 0.02 14.79
N GLY A 144 4.64 1.31 14.98
CA GLY A 144 5.64 2.41 14.94
C GLY A 144 5.81 3.05 13.57
N HIS A 145 5.22 2.46 12.51
CA HIS A 145 5.16 3.01 11.15
C HIS A 145 3.71 3.27 10.75
N VAL A 146 2.85 3.59 11.71
CA VAL A 146 1.44 3.95 11.47
C VAL A 146 1.09 5.12 12.36
N SER A 147 0.52 6.16 11.75
CA SER A 147 0.12 7.37 12.45
C SER A 147 -1.13 7.14 13.30
N LYS A 148 -1.27 7.92 14.37
CA LYS A 148 -2.43 7.83 15.27
C LYS A 148 -3.72 8.17 14.52
N GLU A 149 -3.63 9.10 13.58
CA GLU A 149 -4.71 9.57 12.73
C GLU A 149 -5.36 8.42 11.95
N LEU A 150 -4.57 7.48 11.43
CA LEU A 150 -5.09 6.30 10.75
C LEU A 150 -5.69 5.29 11.75
N LEU A 151 -5.03 5.07 12.90
CA LEU A 151 -5.50 4.16 13.95
C LEU A 151 -6.88 4.56 14.48
N ASP A 152 -7.12 5.86 14.63
CA ASP A 152 -8.40 6.39 15.12
C ASP A 152 -9.53 6.29 14.06
N ARG A 153 -9.19 6.10 12.78
CA ARG A 153 -10.15 6.14 11.66
C ARG A 153 -10.46 4.78 11.05
N ALA A 154 -9.56 3.81 11.11
CA ALA A 154 -9.71 2.54 10.40
C ALA A 154 -9.29 1.35 11.26
N LYS A 155 -9.75 0.16 10.88
CA LYS A 155 -9.28 -1.07 11.52
C LYS A 155 -7.81 -1.27 11.17
N TYR A 156 -6.95 -1.32 12.19
CA TYR A 156 -5.54 -1.60 12.00
C TYR A 156 -5.20 -3.09 12.07
N MET A 157 -4.34 -3.53 11.15
CA MET A 157 -3.72 -4.85 11.17
C MET A 157 -2.19 -4.72 11.04
N ASN A 158 -1.47 -5.30 12.00
CA ASN A 158 -0.01 -5.24 12.04
C ASN A 158 0.61 -6.32 11.14
N LEU A 159 1.33 -5.91 10.10
CA LEU A 159 2.01 -6.79 9.15
C LEU A 159 3.00 -7.76 9.83
N LYS A 160 3.59 -7.38 10.97
CA LYS A 160 4.49 -8.27 11.73
C LYS A 160 3.81 -9.58 12.13
N LYS A 161 2.49 -9.58 12.37
CA LYS A 161 1.74 -10.78 12.76
C LYS A 161 1.57 -11.78 11.61
N LEU A 162 1.78 -11.34 10.37
CA LEU A 162 1.61 -12.15 9.16
C LEU A 162 2.92 -12.76 8.65
N ARG A 163 4.03 -12.62 9.39
CA ARG A 163 5.37 -13.05 8.94
C ARG A 163 5.38 -14.46 8.33
N ASN A 164 4.77 -15.44 9.00
CA ASN A 164 4.76 -16.83 8.54
C ASN A 164 4.10 -16.99 7.16
N GLU A 165 3.11 -16.15 6.87
CA GLU A 165 2.34 -16.17 5.62
C GLU A 165 3.02 -15.40 4.49
N ILE A 166 3.63 -14.25 4.80
CA ILE A 166 4.04 -13.28 3.76
C ILE A 166 5.55 -13.00 3.69
N GLU A 167 6.40 -13.65 4.49
CA GLU A 167 7.86 -13.49 4.41
C GLU A 167 8.41 -14.05 3.08
N LEU A 168 9.26 -13.25 2.43
CA LEU A 168 10.10 -13.68 1.32
C LEU A 168 11.26 -14.50 1.90
N LYS A 169 11.21 -15.81 1.67
CA LYS A 169 12.25 -16.76 2.06
C LYS A 169 13.40 -16.77 1.06
#